data_AF-A0A1W9YMW5-F1
#
_entry.id   AF-A0A1W9YMW5-F1
#
_cell.length_a   1.000
_cell.length_b   1.000
_cell.length_c   1.000
_cell.angle_alpha   90.00
_cell.angle_beta   90.00
_cell.angle_gamma   90.00
#
_symmetry.space_group_name_H-M   'P 1'
#
loop_
_entity.id
_entity.type
_entity.pdbx_description
1 polymer ?
#
loop_
_entity_poly.entity_id
_entity_poly.type
_entity_poly.pdbx_seq_one_letter_code
_entity_poly.pdbx_strand_id
1 'polypeptide(L)' 'NSCTRGIEQYCKPGANFTYNSIGKDGQPTQGGYSEAIVVDENYVLRIPDVLPLDVAAPLLCAGITLYSPLRHWNAGANTR' A
#
# COMPACT_ATOMS: atom_id res chain seq x y z
N ASN A 1 -10.90 2.54 -15.80
CA ASN A 1 -9.45 2.59 -15.52
C ASN A 1 -9.21 1.94 -14.15
N SER A 2 -8.12 1.19 -13.93
CA SER A 2 -7.80 0.57 -12.63
C SER A 2 -7.72 1.62 -11.50
N CYS A 3 -7.20 2.81 -11.81
CA CYS A 3 -7.00 3.90 -10.83
C CYS A 3 -8.28 4.50 -10.26
N THR A 4 -9.42 4.29 -10.94
CA THR A 4 -10.72 4.83 -10.52
C THR A 4 -11.62 3.74 -9.93
N ARG A 5 -11.05 2.55 -9.68
CA ARG A 5 -11.79 1.34 -9.27
C ARG A 5 -11.30 0.78 -7.93
N GLY A 6 -10.46 1.50 -7.18
CA GLY A 6 -9.90 1.00 -5.92
C GLY A 6 -8.84 -0.09 -6.10
N ILE A 7 -8.18 -0.12 -7.28
CA ILE A 7 -7.15 -1.11 -7.63
C ILE A 7 -5.93 -0.42 -8.27
N GLU A 8 -5.47 0.64 -7.61
CA GLU A 8 -4.43 1.56 -8.06
C GLU A 8 -3.08 0.87 -8.29
N GLN A 9 -2.82 -0.25 -7.59
CA GLN A 9 -1.65 -1.11 -7.80
C GLN A 9 -1.58 -1.71 -9.22
N TYR A 10 -2.70 -1.72 -9.95
CA TYR A 10 -2.77 -2.19 -11.35
C TYR A 10 -2.97 -1.05 -12.35
N CYS A 11 -2.79 0.21 -11.94
CA CYS A 11 -2.74 1.35 -12.85
C CYS A 11 -1.67 1.18 -13.92
N LYS A 12 -1.91 1.73 -15.12
CA LYS A 12 -0.93 1.84 -16.20
C LYS A 12 -0.63 3.32 -16.45
N PRO A 13 0.63 3.71 -16.70
CA PRO A 13 1.81 2.85 -16.96
C PRO A 13 2.38 2.14 -15.73
N GLY A 14 2.03 2.57 -14.52
CA GLY A 14 2.44 1.96 -13.26
C GLY A 14 2.10 2.88 -12.09
N ALA A 15 2.59 2.55 -10.90
CA ALA A 15 2.52 3.40 -9.71
C ALA A 15 3.89 4.03 -9.41
N ASN A 16 3.87 5.19 -8.76
CA ASN A 16 5.06 5.74 -8.12
C ASN A 16 5.21 5.03 -6.78
N PHE A 17 6.22 4.17 -6.67
CA PHE A 17 6.44 3.40 -5.44
C PHE A 17 7.10 4.26 -4.35
N THR A 18 6.95 3.82 -3.10
CA THR A 18 7.44 4.54 -1.91
C THR A 18 8.94 4.84 -1.96
N TYR A 19 9.74 4.01 -2.64
CA TYR A 19 11.17 4.26 -2.88
C TYR A 19 11.62 3.62 -4.20
N ASN A 20 12.80 4.01 -4.69
CA ASN A 20 13.39 3.50 -5.94
C ASN A 20 12.45 3.63 -7.17
N SER A 21 11.66 4.70 -7.18
CA SER A 21 10.77 5.10 -8.26
C SER A 21 11.04 6.57 -8.61
N ILE A 22 10.40 7.07 -9.67
CA ILE A 22 10.41 8.48 -10.04
C ILE A 22 9.07 9.08 -9.65
N GLY A 23 9.10 10.10 -8.78
CA GLY A 23 7.93 10.79 -8.27
C GLY A 23 7.23 11.63 -9.34
N LYS A 24 6.04 12.17 -9.00
CA LYS A 24 5.28 13.07 -9.89
C LYS A 24 6.04 14.37 -10.18
N ASP A 25 6.95 14.75 -9.29
CA ASP A 25 7.86 15.90 -9.37
C ASP A 25 9.14 15.61 -10.18
N GLY A 26 9.28 14.39 -10.71
CA GLY A 26 10.46 13.95 -11.46
C GLY A 26 11.67 13.59 -10.60
N GLN A 27 11.55 13.62 -9.27
CA GLN A 27 12.64 13.27 -8.36
C GLN A 27 12.57 11.80 -7.91
N PRO A 28 13.70 11.17 -7.56
CA PRO A 28 13.68 9.84 -6.95
C PRO A 28 12.88 9.84 -5.64
N THR A 29 11.94 8.91 -5.51
CA THR A 29 11.20 8.71 -4.26
C THR A 29 12.09 8.10 -3.18
N GLN A 30 12.01 8.62 -1.95
CA GLN A 30 12.72 8.10 -0.78
C GLN A 30 11.74 7.50 0.24
N GLY A 31 12.12 6.36 0.82
CA GLY A 31 11.23 5.56 1.66
C GLY A 31 11.17 5.97 3.13
N GLY A 32 10.51 5.13 3.93
CA GLY A 32 10.27 5.39 5.36
C GLY A 32 11.46 5.16 6.30
N TYR A 33 12.66 4.86 5.80
CA TYR A 33 13.89 4.83 6.61
C TYR A 33 14.46 6.25 6.72
N SER A 34 13.62 7.15 7.23
CA SER A 34 13.79 8.59 7.31
C SER A 34 12.98 9.11 8.49
N GLU A 35 13.26 10.33 8.97
CA GLU A 35 12.49 10.92 10.07
C GLU A 35 11.08 11.36 9.65
N ALA A 36 10.89 11.68 8.36
CA ALA A 36 9.62 12.12 7.80
C ALA A 36 9.51 11.79 6.30
N ILE A 37 8.27 11.62 5.84
CA ILE A 37 7.91 11.45 4.42
C ILE A 37 6.67 12.28 4.11
N VAL A 38 6.59 12.83 2.89
CA VAL A 38 5.41 13.54 2.38
C VAL A 38 4.74 12.66 1.33
N VAL A 39 3.45 12.40 1.48
CA VAL A 39 2.67 11.50 0.63
C VAL A 39 1.36 12.18 0.24
N ASP A 40 0.89 11.91 -0.98
CA ASP A 40 -0.44 12.31 -1.45
C ASP A 40 -1.53 11.68 -0.58
N GLU A 41 -2.52 12.47 -0.16
CA GLU A 41 -3.56 12.06 0.80
C GLU A 41 -4.38 10.84 0.35
N ASN A 42 -4.43 10.55 -0.97
CA ASN A 42 -5.11 9.37 -1.50
C ASN A 42 -4.34 8.06 -1.26
N TYR A 43 -3.09 8.15 -0.79
CA TYR A 43 -2.20 7.01 -0.55
C TYR A 43 -1.74 6.91 0.91
N VAL A 44 -2.39 7.64 1.83
CA VAL A 44 -2.22 7.49 3.28
C VAL A 44 -3.41 6.76 3.88
N LEU A 45 -3.17 5.94 4.90
CA LEU A 45 -4.21 5.18 5.59
C LEU A 45 -4.32 5.66 7.04
N ARG A 46 -5.55 5.81 7.53
CA ARG A 46 -5.81 6.06 8.95
C ARG A 46 -5.57 4.78 9.74
N ILE A 47 -4.65 4.81 10.69
CA ILE A 47 -4.44 3.71 11.65
C ILE A 47 -5.52 3.83 12.76
N PRO A 48 -6.25 2.75 13.07
CA PRO A 48 -7.19 2.75 14.20
C PRO A 48 -6.48 2.98 15.53
N ASP A 49 -7.08 3.76 16.43
CA ASP A 49 -6.46 4.15 17.71
C ASP A 49 -6.18 2.95 18.64
N VAL A 50 -6.86 1.83 18.44
CA VAL A 50 -6.69 0.58 19.20
C VAL A 50 -5.48 -0.25 18.73
N LEU A 51 -4.85 0.11 17.61
CA LEU A 51 -3.76 -0.66 17.02
C LEU A 51 -2.41 0.03 17.27
N PRO A 52 -1.48 -0.59 18.01
CA PRO A 52 -0.13 -0.07 18.17
C PRO A 52 0.58 0.15 16.83
N LEU A 53 1.34 1.24 16.70
CA LEU A 53 1.96 1.64 15.43
C LEU A 53 3.02 0.65 14.93
N ASP A 54 3.79 0.07 15.83
CA ASP A 54 4.79 -0.96 15.53
C ASP A 54 4.15 -2.23 14.97
N VAL A 55 2.99 -2.62 15.49
CA VAL A 55 2.17 -3.73 14.97
C VAL A 55 1.53 -3.38 13.63
N ALA A 56 1.10 -2.13 13.44
CA ALA A 56 0.45 -1.67 12.22
C ALA A 56 1.40 -1.60 11.02
N ALA A 57 2.67 -1.21 11.23
CA ALA A 57 3.66 -1.00 10.17
C ALA A 57 3.80 -2.17 9.17
N PRO A 58 4.01 -3.44 9.60
CA PRO A 58 4.12 -4.56 8.66
C PRO A 58 2.81 -4.88 7.91
N LEU A 59 1.65 -4.49 8.44
CA LEU A 59 0.36 -4.74 7.79
C LEU A 59 0.20 -3.97 6.48
N LEU A 60 0.84 -2.81 6.37
CA LEU A 60 0.81 -1.94 5.18
C LEU A 60 1.45 -2.56 3.94
N CYS A 61 2.27 -3.60 4.11
CA CYS A 61 2.88 -4.34 3.01
C CYS A 61 2.56 -5.83 3.08
N ALA A 62 3.11 -6.55 4.06
CA ALA A 62 2.93 -8.00 4.17
C ALA A 62 1.46 -8.36 4.43
N GLY A 63 0.78 -7.59 5.28
CA GLY A 63 -0.62 -7.80 5.63
C GLY A 63 -1.54 -7.71 4.40
N ILE A 64 -1.51 -6.59 3.68
CA ILE A 64 -2.37 -6.41 2.50
C ILE A 64 -2.00 -7.36 1.36
N THR A 65 -0.72 -7.69 1.19
CA THR A 65 -0.24 -8.63 0.16
C THR A 65 -0.82 -10.03 0.37
N LEU A 66 -0.97 -10.46 1.63
CA LEU A 66 -1.59 -11.74 1.97
C LEU A 66 -3.13 -11.64 1.99
N TYR A 67 -3.68 -10.58 2.58
CA TYR A 67 -5.13 -10.40 2.72
C TYR A 67 -5.84 -10.29 1.37
N SER A 68 -5.27 -9.53 0.43
CA SER A 68 -5.87 -9.28 -0.89
C SER A 68 -6.24 -10.57 -1.65
N PRO A 69 -5.33 -11.53 -1.89
CA PRO A 69 -5.70 -12.78 -2.56
C PRO A 69 -6.64 -13.66 -1.71
N LEU A 70 -6.45 -13.74 -0.38
CA LEU A 70 -7.36 -14.51 0.48
C LEU A 70 -8.79 -14.00 0.35
N ARG A 71 -8.97 -12.67 0.38
CA ARG A 71 -10.27 -12.03 0.24
C ARG A 71 -10.83 -12.17 -1.17
N HIS A 72 -10.00 -11.96 -2.20
CA HIS A 72 -10.42 -12.00 -3.59
C HIS A 72 -10.94 -13.38 -4.00
N TRP A 73 -10.26 -14.45 -3.56
CA TRP A 73 -10.63 -15.83 -3.88
C TRP A 73 -11.53 -16.49 -2.83
N ASN A 74 -11.97 -15.74 -1.82
CA ASN A 74 -12.73 -16.25 -0.68
C ASN A 74 -12.08 -17.48 -0.02
N ALA A 75 -10.76 -17.47 0.13
CA ALA A 75 -10.02 -18.55 0.78
C ALA A 75 -10.41 -18.67 2.26
N GLY A 76 -10.61 -19.89 2.73
CA GLY A 76 -11.04 -20.21 4.09
C GLY A 76 -10.85 -21.68 4.43
N ALA A 77 -11.40 -22.12 5.56
CA ALA A 77 -11.35 -23.53 5.91
C ALA A 77 -11.99 -24.38 4.79
N ASN A 78 -11.23 -25.36 4.28
CA ASN A 78 -11.62 -26.27 3.20
C ASN A 78 -11.65 -25.70 1.77
N THR A 79 -11.10 -24.50 1.52
CA THR A 79 -10.83 -24.04 0.15
C THR A 79 -9.51 -24.61 -0.35
N ARG A 80 -9.48 -25.18 -1.56
CA ARG A 80 -8.27 -25.72 -2.21
C ARG A 80 -7.75 -24.77 -3.27
#